data_AF-A0A8J8GS99-F1
#
_entry.id   AF-A0A8J8GS99-F1
#
_cell.length_a   1.000
_cell.length_b   1.000
_cell.length_c   1.000
_cell.angle_alpha   90.00
_cell.angle_beta   90.00
_cell.angle_gamma   90.00
#
_symmetry.space_group_name_H-M   'P 1'
#
loop_
_entity.id
_entity.type
_entity.pdbx_description
1 polymer ?
#
loop_
_entity_poly.entity_id
_entity_poly.type
_entity_poly.pdbx_seq_one_letter_code
_entity_poly.pdbx_strand_id
1 'polypeptide(L)'
;MRKRLVIAGVAAWALVLVGLAVYSYHRDPATVPGQTTVAQARATMDRVTGELSAVSSSVKISEYAESPCEITNARSGRSVKRELTFTTTPGDEATLLRSIAAELPKAYHASTTQGDATVTLYADAGDFVAVRGRKGADPGSVVVSLLSGCREA
;
A
#
# COMPACT_ATOMS: atom_id res chain seq x y z
N MET A 1 51.94 -10.83 -19.47
CA MET A 1 51.12 -9.64 -19.83
C MET A 1 49.62 -9.98 -19.99
N ARG A 2 49.24 -10.92 -20.87
CA ARG A 2 47.84 -11.30 -21.15
C ARG A 2 46.99 -11.66 -19.91
N LYS A 3 47.53 -12.43 -18.95
CA LYS A 3 46.83 -12.75 -17.68
C LYS A 3 46.49 -11.51 -16.84
N ARG A 4 47.41 -10.53 -16.74
CA ARG A 4 47.20 -9.31 -15.95
C ARG A 4 46.13 -8.41 -16.57
N LEU A 5 46.06 -8.34 -17.90
CA LEU A 5 45.01 -7.60 -18.62
C LEU A 5 43.63 -8.23 -18.43
N VAL A 6 43.54 -9.57 -18.48
CA VAL A 6 42.29 -10.27 -18.19
C VAL A 6 41.84 -10.02 -16.75
N ILE A 7 42.75 -10.13 -15.77
CA ILE A 7 42.43 -9.85 -14.36
C ILE A 7 41.96 -8.41 -14.19
N ALA A 8 42.64 -7.43 -14.80
CA ALA A 8 42.24 -6.03 -14.74
C ALA A 8 40.86 -5.81 -15.37
N GLY A 9 40.58 -6.45 -16.51
CA GLY A 9 39.26 -6.38 -17.15
C GLY A 9 38.16 -6.98 -16.28
N VAL A 10 38.39 -8.14 -15.66
CA VAL A 10 37.43 -8.77 -14.74
C VAL A 10 37.21 -7.90 -13.49
N ALA A 11 38.28 -7.33 -12.92
CA ALA A 11 38.16 -6.46 -11.75
C ALA A 11 37.39 -5.18 -12.08
N ALA A 12 37.68 -4.54 -13.21
CA ALA A 12 36.94 -3.37 -13.67
C ALA A 12 35.46 -3.71 -13.89
N TRP A 13 35.17 -4.85 -14.52
CA TRP A 13 33.79 -5.31 -14.72
C TRP A 13 33.06 -5.58 -13.41
N ALA A 14 33.72 -6.26 -12.46
CA ALA A 14 33.16 -6.50 -11.13
C ALA A 14 32.83 -5.18 -10.40
N LEU A 15 33.70 -4.18 -10.48
CA LEU A 15 33.45 -2.85 -9.91
C LEU A 15 32.26 -2.16 -10.56
N VAL A 16 32.12 -2.24 -11.89
CA VAL A 16 30.95 -1.71 -12.61
C VAL A 16 29.67 -2.40 -12.14
N LEU A 17 29.66 -3.73 -12.05
CA LEU A 17 28.50 -4.49 -11.57
C LEU A 17 28.13 -4.13 -10.14
N VAL A 18 29.10 -4.03 -9.24
CA VAL A 18 28.86 -3.60 -7.86
C VAL A 18 28.31 -2.18 -7.81
N GLY A 19 28.88 -1.26 -8.60
CA GLY A 19 28.39 0.12 -8.68
C GLY A 19 26.94 0.21 -9.16
N LEU A 20 26.59 -0.56 -10.20
CA LEU A 20 25.21 -0.62 -10.71
C LEU A 20 24.25 -1.25 -9.69
N ALA A 21 24.67 -2.32 -9.00
CA ALA A 21 23.86 -2.96 -7.98
C ALA A 21 23.56 -2.02 -6.80
N VAL A 22 24.56 -1.28 -6.31
CA VAL A 22 24.39 -0.29 -5.24
C VAL A 22 23.49 0.86 -5.69
N TYR A 23 23.67 1.35 -6.93
CA TYR A 23 22.82 2.39 -7.49
C TYR A 23 21.35 1.95 -7.55
N SER A 24 21.10 0.77 -8.12
CA SER A 24 19.77 0.16 -8.24
C SER A 24 19.12 -0.01 -6.87
N TYR A 25 19.82 -0.61 -5.91
CA TYR A 25 19.31 -0.83 -4.54
C TYR A 25 18.82 0.46 -3.85
N HIS A 26 19.46 1.60 -4.14
CA HIS A 26 19.12 2.88 -3.51
C HIS A 26 18.13 3.74 -4.30
N ARG A 27 17.87 3.46 -5.57
CA ARG A 27 17.10 4.35 -6.46
C ARG A 27 15.89 3.68 -7.08
N ASP A 28 15.92 2.36 -7.25
CA ASP A 28 14.79 1.66 -7.82
C ASP A 28 13.71 1.44 -6.75
N PRO A 29 12.42 1.68 -7.08
CA PRO A 29 11.34 1.43 -6.16
C PRO A 29 11.22 -0.08 -5.89
N ALA A 30 10.70 -0.42 -4.71
CA ALA A 30 10.38 -1.80 -4.38
C ALA A 30 9.43 -2.40 -5.44
N THR A 31 9.71 -3.63 -5.87
CA THR A 31 8.88 -4.36 -6.84
C THR A 31 7.88 -5.30 -6.18
N VAL A 32 8.08 -5.58 -4.88
CA VAL A 32 7.17 -6.36 -4.04
C VAL A 32 7.07 -5.76 -2.63
N PRO A 33 5.95 -5.94 -1.90
CA PRO A 33 5.79 -5.41 -0.54
C PRO A 33 6.90 -5.90 0.41
N GLY A 34 7.37 -7.13 0.23
CA GLY A 34 8.44 -7.71 1.05
C GLY A 34 9.79 -6.99 0.95
N GLN A 35 10.01 -6.10 -0.03
CA GLN A 35 11.23 -5.28 -0.11
C GLN A 35 11.16 -4.01 0.75
N THR A 36 10.10 -3.87 1.55
CA THR A 36 9.85 -2.73 2.43
C THR A 36 9.47 -3.19 3.83
N THR A 37 9.49 -2.27 4.79
CA THR A 37 9.21 -2.55 6.20
C THR A 37 7.77 -2.22 6.59
N VAL A 38 7.32 -2.81 7.70
CA VAL A 38 6.05 -2.41 8.35
C VAL A 38 6.02 -0.92 8.68
N ALA A 39 7.13 -0.35 9.15
CA ALA A 39 7.21 1.07 9.50
C ALA A 39 6.98 1.99 8.29
N GLN A 40 7.54 1.64 7.13
CA GLN A 40 7.30 2.37 5.88
C GLN A 40 5.83 2.34 5.48
N ALA A 41 5.21 1.15 5.53
CA ALA A 41 3.79 1.00 5.25
C ALA A 41 2.91 1.84 6.17
N ARG A 42 3.22 1.85 7.48
CA ARG A 42 2.49 2.65 8.49
C ARG A 42 2.57 4.13 8.17
N ALA A 43 3.74 4.65 7.82
CA ALA A 43 3.91 6.06 7.41
C ALA A 43 3.05 6.41 6.19
N THR A 44 3.00 5.53 5.18
CA THR A 44 2.10 5.67 4.03
C THR A 44 0.62 5.63 4.47
N MET A 45 0.24 4.70 5.35
CA MET A 45 -1.12 4.59 5.87
C MET A 45 -1.55 5.80 6.71
N ASP A 46 -0.65 6.41 7.48
CA ASP A 46 -0.94 7.62 8.25
C ASP A 46 -1.23 8.81 7.31
N ARG A 47 -0.46 8.96 6.23
CA ARG A 47 -0.74 9.95 5.18
C ARG A 47 -2.13 9.75 4.57
N VAL A 48 -2.42 8.52 4.12
CA VAL A 48 -3.71 8.17 3.53
C VAL A 48 -4.86 8.36 4.51
N THR A 49 -4.64 8.06 5.79
CA THR A 49 -5.62 8.28 6.87
C THR A 49 -5.95 9.77 6.99
N GLY A 50 -4.95 10.65 6.92
CA GLY A 50 -5.15 12.10 6.91
C GLY A 50 -5.96 12.58 5.70
N GLU A 51 -5.61 12.09 4.50
CA GLU A 51 -6.32 12.41 3.25
C GLU A 51 -7.78 11.94 3.29
N LEU A 52 -8.03 10.71 3.74
CA LEU A 52 -9.37 10.15 3.88
C LEU A 52 -10.21 10.87 4.96
N SER A 53 -9.58 11.30 6.04
CA SER A 53 -10.28 12.03 7.12
C SER A 53 -10.69 13.44 6.69
N ALA A 54 -10.08 14.00 5.63
CA ALA A 54 -10.49 15.28 5.06
C ALA A 54 -11.80 15.20 4.26
N VAL A 55 -12.19 14.01 3.78
CA VAL A 55 -13.43 13.79 3.00
C VAL A 55 -14.68 13.92 3.86
N SER A 56 -14.62 13.56 5.15
CA SER A 56 -15.76 13.62 6.06
C SER A 56 -15.33 13.80 7.50
N SER A 57 -16.04 14.66 8.24
CA SER A 57 -15.86 14.86 9.68
C SER A 57 -16.38 13.69 10.53
N SER A 58 -17.18 12.80 9.95
CA SER A 58 -17.81 11.67 10.64
C SER A 58 -17.09 10.36 10.33
N VAL A 59 -15.83 10.27 10.76
CA VAL A 59 -14.95 9.11 10.57
C VAL A 59 -14.47 8.56 11.91
N LYS A 60 -14.64 7.24 12.11
CA LYS A 60 -14.02 6.50 13.21
C LYS A 60 -12.81 5.76 12.69
N ILE A 61 -11.65 6.03 13.26
CA ILE A 61 -10.39 5.42 12.86
C ILE A 61 -10.03 4.31 13.85
N SER A 62 -9.72 3.12 13.36
CA SER A 62 -9.24 2.02 14.19
C SER A 62 -7.76 2.17 14.53
N GLU A 63 -7.35 1.47 15.59
CA GLU A 63 -5.95 1.14 15.80
C GLU A 63 -5.39 0.27 14.66
N TYR A 64 -4.07 0.22 14.56
CA TYR A 64 -3.39 -0.70 13.67
C TYR A 64 -3.55 -2.14 14.16
N ALA A 65 -4.03 -3.02 13.29
CA ALA A 65 -4.05 -4.45 13.51
C ALA A 65 -2.90 -5.10 12.74
N GLU A 66 -2.05 -5.83 13.45
CA GLU A 66 -0.98 -6.61 12.84
C GLU A 66 -1.28 -8.10 12.85
N SER A 67 -0.98 -8.76 11.73
CA SER A 67 -1.10 -10.20 11.59
C SER A 67 0.21 -10.80 11.08
N PRO A 68 0.65 -11.95 11.62
CA PRO A 68 1.78 -12.68 11.04
C PRO A 68 1.45 -13.12 9.60
N CYS A 69 2.47 -13.16 8.76
CA CYS A 69 2.37 -13.65 7.39
C CYS A 69 3.72 -14.23 6.95
N GLU A 70 3.75 -14.90 5.79
CA GLU A 70 4.97 -15.43 5.19
C GLU A 70 5.28 -14.66 3.91
N ILE A 71 6.50 -14.13 3.82
CA ILE A 71 7.00 -13.48 2.60
C ILE A 71 7.52 -14.58 1.66
N THR A 72 8.23 -15.55 2.23
CA THR A 72 8.62 -16.81 1.58
C THR A 72 8.60 -17.93 2.62
N ASN A 73 8.71 -19.19 2.17
CA ASN A 73 8.79 -20.36 3.06
C ASN A 73 9.94 -20.28 4.09
N ALA A 74 10.96 -19.45 3.85
CA ALA A 74 12.10 -19.26 4.76
C ALA A 74 12.09 -17.91 5.48
N ARG A 75 11.13 -17.02 5.17
CA ARG A 75 11.11 -15.65 5.67
C ARG A 75 9.72 -15.25 6.13
N SER A 76 9.56 -15.16 7.45
CA SER A 76 8.36 -14.62 8.07
C SER A 76 8.28 -13.10 7.92
N GLY A 77 7.07 -12.57 8.08
CA GLY A 77 6.79 -11.16 8.03
C GLY A 77 5.56 -10.80 8.83
N ARG A 78 5.19 -9.52 8.72
CA ARG A 78 3.99 -8.95 9.32
C ARG A 78 3.21 -8.21 8.25
N SER A 79 1.89 -8.30 8.35
CA SER A 79 0.97 -7.47 7.58
C SER A 79 0.23 -6.56 8.54
N VAL A 80 0.02 -5.32 8.13
CA VAL A 80 -0.65 -4.30 8.90
C VAL A 80 -1.92 -3.90 8.19
N LYS A 81 -2.97 -3.71 8.98
CA LYS A 81 -4.27 -3.23 8.55
C LYS A 81 -4.72 -2.07 9.44
N ARG A 82 -5.40 -1.10 8.84
CA ARG A 82 -6.15 -0.06 9.55
C ARG A 82 -7.50 0.12 8.89
N GLU A 83 -8.54 0.34 9.68
CA GLU A 83 -9.89 0.59 9.17
C GLU A 83 -10.35 1.99 9.54
N LEU A 84 -11.02 2.63 8.58
CA LEU A 84 -11.72 3.89 8.76
C LEU A 84 -13.20 3.62 8.47
N THR A 85 -14.05 3.89 9.45
CA THR A 85 -15.50 3.72 9.32
C THR A 85 -16.15 5.09 9.20
N PHE A 86 -16.74 5.35 8.04
CA PHE A 86 -17.48 6.55 7.75
C PHE A 86 -18.97 6.31 7.99
N THR A 87 -19.64 7.35 8.49
CA THR A 87 -21.11 7.34 8.65
C THR A 87 -21.76 8.28 7.66
N THR A 88 -22.81 7.81 7.00
CA THR A 88 -23.66 8.56 6.09
C THR A 88 -25.13 8.19 6.33
N THR A 89 -26.04 8.85 5.63
CA THR A 89 -27.46 8.48 5.61
C THR A 89 -27.63 7.06 5.05
N PRO A 90 -28.44 6.19 5.66
CA PRO A 90 -28.75 4.88 5.10
C PRO A 90 -29.26 4.98 3.65
N GLY A 91 -28.64 4.25 2.73
CA GLY A 91 -28.92 4.31 1.29
C GLY A 91 -27.90 5.12 0.47
N ASP A 92 -27.14 6.01 1.11
CA ASP A 92 -26.13 6.85 0.45
C ASP A 92 -24.73 6.23 0.44
N GLU A 93 -24.55 4.98 0.89
CA GLU A 93 -23.23 4.37 1.05
C GLU A 93 -22.46 4.27 -0.28
N ALA A 94 -23.18 3.95 -1.36
CA ALA A 94 -22.62 3.92 -2.71
C ALA A 94 -22.20 5.31 -3.20
N THR A 95 -22.98 6.34 -2.88
CA THR A 95 -22.67 7.73 -3.23
C THR A 95 -21.44 8.21 -2.48
N LEU A 96 -21.35 7.93 -1.18
CA LEU A 96 -20.19 8.24 -0.36
C LEU A 96 -18.93 7.53 -0.89
N LEU A 97 -19.00 6.24 -1.23
CA LEU A 97 -17.85 5.53 -1.80
C LEU A 97 -17.34 6.17 -3.11
N ARG A 98 -18.23 6.67 -3.97
CA ARG A 98 -17.84 7.38 -5.20
C ARG A 98 -17.24 8.75 -4.91
N SER A 99 -17.73 9.48 -3.91
CA SER A 99 -17.14 10.76 -3.47
C SER A 99 -15.74 10.54 -2.89
N ILE A 100 -15.56 9.54 -2.01
CA ILE A 100 -14.23 9.16 -1.50
C ILE A 100 -13.30 8.84 -2.68
N ALA A 101 -13.74 8.04 -3.66
CA ALA A 101 -12.94 7.71 -4.83
C ALA A 101 -12.53 8.96 -5.64
N ALA A 102 -13.44 9.93 -5.78
CA ALA A 102 -13.22 11.14 -6.56
C ALA A 102 -12.29 12.16 -5.86
N GLU A 103 -12.28 12.17 -4.53
CA GLU A 103 -11.49 13.10 -3.71
C GLU A 103 -10.09 12.58 -3.40
N LEU A 104 -9.87 11.27 -3.47
CA LEU A 104 -8.54 10.69 -3.31
C LEU A 104 -7.56 11.25 -4.36
N PRO A 105 -6.26 11.39 -4.01
CA PRO A 105 -5.25 11.84 -4.96
C PRO A 105 -5.30 11.05 -6.28
N LYS A 106 -5.25 11.75 -7.41
CA LYS A 106 -5.31 11.12 -8.75
C LYS A 106 -4.21 10.07 -8.96
N ALA A 107 -3.06 10.25 -8.30
CA ALA A 107 -1.95 9.30 -8.32
C ALA A 107 -2.32 7.92 -7.75
N TYR A 108 -3.39 7.82 -6.95
CA TYR A 108 -3.81 6.55 -6.38
C TYR A 108 -4.67 5.70 -7.32
N HIS A 109 -5.06 6.27 -8.47
CA HIS A 109 -5.89 5.61 -9.47
C HIS A 109 -7.15 4.98 -8.86
N ALA A 110 -7.78 5.71 -7.93
CA ALA A 110 -8.97 5.25 -7.24
C ALA A 110 -10.10 4.96 -8.23
N SER A 111 -10.76 3.83 -8.02
CA SER A 111 -11.85 3.37 -8.87
C SER A 111 -12.93 2.68 -8.03
N THR A 112 -14.18 2.81 -8.46
CA THR A 112 -15.29 2.06 -7.88
C THR A 112 -15.80 1.02 -8.86
N THR A 113 -16.02 -0.19 -8.37
CA THR A 113 -16.67 -1.27 -9.13
C THR A 113 -18.07 -1.46 -8.60
N GLN A 114 -19.05 -1.52 -9.50
CA GLN A 114 -20.43 -1.83 -9.18
C GLN A 114 -20.72 -3.28 -9.58
N GLY A 115 -20.94 -4.14 -8.59
CA GLY A 115 -21.54 -5.46 -8.79
C GLY A 115 -23.05 -5.42 -8.55
N ASP A 116 -23.70 -6.59 -8.62
CA ASP A 116 -25.16 -6.73 -8.58
C ASP A 116 -25.85 -5.98 -7.42
N ALA A 117 -25.23 -5.95 -6.23
CA ALA A 117 -25.76 -5.27 -5.05
C ALA A 117 -24.72 -4.52 -4.20
N THR A 118 -23.46 -4.45 -4.66
CA THR A 118 -22.39 -3.84 -3.86
C THR A 118 -21.52 -2.91 -4.71
N VAL A 119 -21.28 -1.71 -4.19
CA VAL A 119 -20.23 -0.82 -4.69
C VAL A 119 -19.01 -1.05 -3.82
N THR A 120 -17.87 -1.30 -4.46
CA THR A 120 -16.57 -1.39 -3.80
C THR A 120 -15.64 -0.33 -4.35
N LEU A 121 -14.74 0.16 -3.51
CA LEU A 121 -13.69 1.10 -3.87
C LEU A 121 -12.34 0.37 -3.81
N TYR A 122 -11.50 0.60 -4.80
CA TYR A 122 -10.09 0.21 -4.79
C TYR A 122 -9.21 1.40 -5.18
N ALA A 123 -8.13 1.61 -4.46
CA ALA A 123 -7.04 2.52 -4.83
C ALA A 123 -5.70 1.95 -4.37
N ASP A 124 -4.62 2.37 -5.03
CA ASP A 124 -3.24 2.07 -4.63
C ASP A 124 -2.56 3.34 -4.15
N ALA A 125 -2.29 3.45 -2.85
CA ALA A 125 -1.70 4.65 -2.28
C ALA A 125 -0.17 4.77 -2.51
N GLY A 126 0.38 3.88 -3.33
CA GLY A 126 1.82 3.68 -3.47
C GLY A 126 2.38 2.85 -2.32
N ASP A 127 3.65 2.47 -2.46
CA ASP A 127 4.34 1.61 -1.49
C ASP A 127 3.53 0.34 -1.17
N PHE A 128 2.79 -0.21 -2.13
CA PHE A 128 1.92 -1.39 -1.95
C PHE A 128 0.86 -1.27 -0.84
N VAL A 129 0.42 -0.05 -0.50
CA VAL A 129 -0.69 0.16 0.43
C VAL A 129 -2.00 0.23 -0.34
N ALA A 130 -2.80 -0.84 -0.23
CA ALA A 130 -4.11 -0.89 -0.86
C ALA A 130 -5.16 -0.18 0.00
N VAL A 131 -5.98 0.65 -0.64
CA VAL A 131 -7.18 1.28 -0.05
C VAL A 131 -8.40 0.54 -0.59
N ARG A 132 -9.18 -0.08 0.28
CA ARG A 132 -10.37 -0.85 -0.09
C ARG A 132 -11.60 -0.36 0.65
N GLY A 133 -12.57 0.19 -0.07
CA GLY A 133 -13.84 0.62 0.51
C GLY A 133 -14.97 -0.35 0.20
N ARG A 134 -15.89 -0.51 1.16
CA ARG A 134 -17.13 -1.28 1.02
C ARG A 134 -18.20 -0.76 1.95
N LYS A 135 -19.45 -1.15 1.71
CA LYS A 135 -20.52 -0.96 2.69
C LYS A 135 -20.21 -1.72 3.99
N GLY A 136 -20.45 -1.08 5.12
CA GLY A 136 -20.32 -1.64 6.46
C GLY A 136 -21.49 -2.58 6.81
N ALA A 137 -21.41 -3.20 7.99
CA ALA A 137 -22.46 -4.09 8.47
C ALA A 137 -23.74 -3.32 8.85
N ASP A 138 -23.58 -2.13 9.44
CA ASP A 138 -24.69 -1.28 9.86
C ASP A 138 -25.19 -0.41 8.69
N PRO A 139 -26.51 -0.12 8.61
CA PRO A 139 -27.04 0.85 7.65
C PRO A 139 -26.37 2.22 7.79
N GLY A 140 -26.03 2.85 6.67
CA GLY A 140 -25.31 4.12 6.64
C GLY A 140 -23.82 4.02 6.97
N SER A 141 -23.27 2.82 7.16
CA SER A 141 -21.84 2.63 7.43
C SER A 141 -21.07 2.31 6.15
N VAL A 142 -19.90 2.93 5.98
CA VAL A 142 -18.92 2.60 4.94
C VAL A 142 -17.59 2.33 5.61
N VAL A 143 -16.98 1.18 5.31
CA VAL A 143 -15.68 0.79 5.86
C VAL A 143 -14.63 0.87 4.77
N VAL A 144 -13.58 1.66 5.02
CA VAL A 144 -12.39 1.75 4.19
C VAL A 144 -11.22 1.09 4.93
N SER A 145 -10.68 0.02 4.36
CA SER A 145 -9.52 -0.70 4.89
C SER A 145 -8.24 -0.27 4.16
N LEU A 146 -7.21 0.04 4.92
CA LEU A 146 -5.84 0.20 4.46
C LEU A 146 -5.09 -1.11 4.72
N LEU A 147 -4.44 -1.66 3.70
CA LEU A 147 -3.79 -2.97 3.75
C LEU A 147 -2.35 -2.87 3.23
N SER A 148 -1.36 -3.30 4.02
CA SER A 148 0.05 -3.18 3.64
C SER A 148 0.56 -4.35 2.79
N GLY A 149 -0.15 -5.47 2.75
CA GLY A 149 0.45 -6.74 2.34
C GLY A 149 1.51 -7.25 3.34
N CYS A 150 2.20 -8.33 3.00
CA CYS A 150 3.20 -8.95 3.87
C CYS A 150 4.58 -8.29 3.75
N ARG A 151 5.19 -7.89 4.88
CA ARG A 151 6.42 -7.09 4.94
C ARG A 151 7.39 -7.58 6.00
N GLU A 152 8.64 -7.16 5.89
CA GLU A 152 9.60 -7.36 6.98
C GLU A 152 9.12 -6.59 8.22
N ALA A 153 9.16 -7.27 9.36
CA ALA A 153 8.75 -6.73 10.65
C ALA A 153 9.69 -5.60 11.10
#